data_AF-A0A2N3DFK1-F1
#
_entry.id   AF-A0A2N3DFK1-F1
#
_cell.length_a   1.000
_cell.length_b   1.000
_cell.length_c   1.000
_cell.angle_alpha   90.00
_cell.angle_beta   90.00
_cell.angle_gamma   90.00
#
_symmetry.space_group_name_H-M   'P 1'
#
loop_
_entity.id
_entity.type
_entity.pdbx_description
1 polymer ?
#
loop_
_entity_poly.entity_id
_entity_poly.type
_entity_poly.pdbx_seq_one_letter_code
_entity_poly.pdbx_strand_id
1 'polypeptide(L)'
;MSRSDLQVAARTADLDLDRLHQDLFAKASDIDAILQSNDALARSYRLQGTPGIVIGDIIVPGAIDRATLDQVIARAGKQSAQPNQS
;
A
#
# COMPACT_ATOMS: atom_id res chain seq x y z
N MET A 1 2.21 -18.18 3.09
CA MET A 1 0.77 -18.26 3.40
C MET A 1 0.18 -19.47 2.72
N SER A 2 -0.60 -20.24 3.45
CA SER A 2 -1.45 -21.31 2.93
C SER A 2 -2.86 -20.80 2.62
N ARG A 3 -3.65 -21.59 1.87
CA ARG A 3 -5.09 -21.31 1.70
C ARG A 3 -5.83 -21.27 3.05
N SER A 4 -5.38 -22.08 4.01
CA SER A 4 -5.94 -22.12 5.36
C SER A 4 -5.68 -20.80 6.10
N ASP A 5 -4.48 -20.24 5.98
CA ASP A 5 -4.14 -18.94 6.60
C ASP A 5 -5.01 -17.81 6.03
N LEU A 6 -5.29 -17.85 4.72
CA LEU A 6 -6.16 -16.88 4.05
C LEU A 6 -7.61 -16.95 4.57
N GLN A 7 -8.15 -18.16 4.74
CA GLN A 7 -9.50 -18.36 5.26
C GLN A 7 -9.63 -17.89 6.71
N VAL A 8 -8.62 -18.13 7.54
CA VAL A 8 -8.58 -17.61 8.92
C VAL A 8 -8.62 -16.09 8.90
N ALA A 9 -7.74 -15.45 8.13
CA ALA A 9 -7.70 -13.99 8.03
C ALA A 9 -9.02 -13.39 7.53
N ALA A 10 -9.64 -13.99 6.52
CA ALA A 10 -10.93 -13.54 5.99
C ALA A 10 -12.08 -13.69 6.99
N ARG A 11 -12.12 -14.79 7.77
CA ARG A 11 -13.11 -14.95 8.86
C ARG A 11 -12.89 -13.96 9.99
N THR A 12 -11.63 -13.72 10.36
CA THR A 12 -11.29 -12.71 11.39
C THR A 12 -11.72 -11.31 10.96
N ALA A 13 -11.71 -11.03 9.65
CA ALA A 13 -12.19 -9.79 9.08
C ALA A 13 -13.70 -9.75 8.76
N ASP A 14 -14.47 -10.78 9.18
CA ASP A 14 -15.91 -10.91 8.92
C ASP A 14 -16.29 -10.83 7.43
N LEU A 15 -15.43 -11.39 6.56
CA LEU A 15 -15.65 -11.40 5.12
C LEU A 15 -16.44 -12.63 4.67
N ASP A 16 -17.30 -12.43 3.67
CA ASP A 16 -17.98 -13.50 2.94
C ASP A 16 -16.98 -14.31 2.11
N LEU A 17 -16.66 -15.52 2.59
CA LEU A 17 -15.70 -16.42 1.97
C LEU A 17 -16.18 -16.96 0.61
N ASP A 18 -17.47 -17.20 0.46
CA ASP A 18 -18.01 -17.74 -0.78
C ASP A 18 -17.93 -16.68 -1.88
N ARG A 19 -18.28 -15.44 -1.54
CA ARG A 19 -18.08 -14.30 -2.43
C ARG A 19 -16.60 -14.07 -2.75
N LEU A 20 -15.71 -14.12 -1.77
CA LEU A 20 -14.27 -13.94 -2.00
C LEU A 20 -13.74 -14.96 -3.00
N HIS A 21 -14.12 -16.24 -2.87
CA HIS A 21 -13.72 -17.28 -3.80
C HIS A 21 -14.27 -17.03 -5.21
N GLN A 22 -15.52 -16.59 -5.36
CA GLN A 22 -16.09 -16.28 -6.67
C GLN A 22 -15.41 -15.07 -7.31
N ASP A 23 -15.17 -14.01 -6.53
CA ASP A 23 -14.54 -12.78 -7.00
C ASP A 23 -13.10 -13.02 -7.47
N LEU A 24 -12.36 -13.96 -6.85
CA LEU A 24 -11.02 -14.35 -7.33
C LEU A 24 -11.01 -14.80 -8.80
N PHE A 25 -12.08 -15.44 -9.29
CA PHE A 25 -12.19 -15.86 -10.69
C PHE A 25 -12.88 -14.81 -11.55
N ALA A 26 -14.01 -14.27 -11.06
CA ALA A 26 -14.83 -13.32 -11.82
C ALA A 26 -14.13 -11.96 -12.03
N LYS A 27 -13.17 -11.62 -11.17
CA LYS A 27 -12.41 -10.36 -11.19
C LYS A 27 -10.93 -10.54 -11.47
N ALA A 28 -10.50 -11.70 -11.97
CA ALA A 28 -9.08 -12.02 -12.17
C ALA A 28 -8.34 -10.93 -12.98
N SER A 29 -8.91 -10.48 -14.10
CA SER A 29 -8.31 -9.42 -14.93
C SER A 29 -8.19 -8.08 -14.20
N ASP A 30 -9.19 -7.71 -13.41
CA ASP A 30 -9.21 -6.45 -12.67
C ASP A 30 -8.17 -6.48 -11.54
N ILE A 31 -8.07 -7.62 -10.84
CA ILE A 31 -7.06 -7.87 -9.80
C ILE A 31 -5.66 -7.77 -10.41
N ASP A 32 -5.41 -8.46 -11.52
CA ASP A 32 -4.12 -8.43 -12.21
C ASP A 32 -3.74 -7.01 -12.65
N ALA A 33 -4.69 -6.24 -13.21
CA ALA A 33 -4.46 -4.86 -13.62
C ALA A 33 -4.08 -3.95 -12.44
N ILE A 34 -4.76 -4.09 -11.30
CA ILE A 34 -4.44 -3.30 -10.09
C ILE A 34 -3.06 -3.69 -9.53
N LEU A 35 -2.73 -4.98 -9.50
CA LEU A 35 -1.42 -5.45 -9.04
C LEU A 35 -0.29 -4.92 -9.93
N GLN A 36 -0.48 -4.97 -11.26
CA GLN A 36 0.48 -4.42 -12.22
C GLN A 36 0.65 -2.91 -12.08
N SER A 37 -0.44 -2.17 -11.89
CA SER A 37 -0.40 -0.72 -11.67
C SER A 37 0.36 -0.36 -10.38
N ASN A 38 0.10 -1.10 -9.30
CA ASN A 38 0.78 -0.88 -8.01
C ASN A 38 2.29 -1.20 -8.09
N ASP A 39 2.67 -2.28 -8.78
CA ASP A 39 4.07 -2.64 -9.02
C ASP A 39 4.78 -1.60 -9.89
N ALA A 40 4.13 -1.10 -10.94
CA ALA A 40 4.67 -0.03 -11.78
C ALA A 40 4.91 1.26 -10.96
N LEU A 41 3.97 1.63 -10.07
CA LEU A 41 4.10 2.79 -9.19
C LEU A 41 5.24 2.62 -8.18
N ALA A 42 5.37 1.44 -7.57
CA ALA A 42 6.47 1.14 -6.65
C ALA A 42 7.84 1.28 -7.35
N ARG A 43 7.95 0.78 -8.59
CA ARG A 43 9.17 0.92 -9.41
C ARG A 43 9.45 2.35 -9.82
N SER A 44 8.44 3.16 -10.16
CA SER A 44 8.64 4.58 -10.48
C SER A 44 9.19 5.36 -9.29
N TYR A 45 8.82 4.97 -8.07
CA TYR A 45 9.36 5.52 -6.82
C TYR A 45 10.67 4.86 -6.35
N ARG A 46 11.23 3.92 -7.13
CA ARG A 46 12.46 3.18 -6.82
C ARG A 46 12.39 2.47 -5.46
N LEU A 47 11.21 2.04 -5.04
CA LEU A 47 11.06 1.20 -3.86
C LEU A 47 11.71 -0.16 -4.13
N GLN A 48 12.67 -0.55 -3.30
CA GLN A 48 13.47 -1.78 -3.49
C GLN A 48 12.88 -3.00 -2.76
N GLY A 49 11.79 -2.79 -2.02
CA GLY A 49 11.12 -3.81 -1.24
C GLY A 49 10.04 -3.19 -0.35
N THR A 50 9.35 -4.05 0.39
CA THR A 50 8.33 -3.65 1.35
C THR A 50 8.83 -3.82 2.80
N PRO A 51 8.47 -2.91 3.73
CA PRO A 51 7.60 -1.76 3.50
C PRO A 51 8.33 -0.60 2.79
N GLY A 52 7.57 0.18 2.02
CA GLY A 52 7.96 1.48 1.51
C GLY A 52 6.79 2.44 1.73
N ILE A 53 7.07 3.69 2.10
CA ILE A 53 6.05 4.66 2.53
C ILE A 53 6.16 5.90 1.66
N VAL A 54 5.03 6.41 1.17
CA VAL A 54 4.93 7.67 0.41
C VAL A 54 4.02 8.63 1.18
N ILE A 55 4.50 9.83 1.50
CA ILE A 55 3.78 10.87 2.25
C ILE A 55 3.94 12.21 1.52
N GLY A 56 2.89 12.64 0.82
CA GLY A 56 3.01 13.74 -0.15
C GLY A 56 4.08 13.41 -1.18
N ASP A 57 5.06 14.30 -1.34
CA ASP A 57 6.20 14.09 -2.25
C ASP A 57 7.40 13.40 -1.58
N ILE A 58 7.28 12.99 -0.31
CA ILE A 58 8.36 12.32 0.41
C ILE A 58 8.22 10.80 0.25
N ILE A 59 9.29 10.18 -0.25
CA ILE A 59 9.40 8.72 -0.41
C ILE A 59 10.39 8.20 0.63
N VAL A 60 9.93 7.26 1.47
CA VAL A 60 10.74 6.57 2.47
C VAL A 60 10.90 5.10 2.05
N PRO A 61 12.09 4.69 1.60
CA PRO A 61 12.37 3.29 1.33
C PRO A 61 12.63 2.53 2.64
N GLY A 62 11.94 1.40 2.82
CA GLY A 62 12.13 0.55 3.98
C GLY A 62 11.28 0.93 5.19
N ALA A 63 11.41 0.11 6.23
CA ALA A 63 10.77 0.37 7.52
C ALA A 63 11.50 1.49 8.27
N ILE A 64 10.73 2.35 8.93
CA ILE A 64 11.22 3.38 9.84
C ILE A 64 10.50 3.25 11.18
N ASP A 65 11.11 3.79 12.24
CA ASP A 65 10.45 3.86 13.54
C ASP A 65 9.35 4.91 13.58
N ARG A 66 8.55 4.86 14.66
CA ARG A 66 7.42 5.78 14.86
C ARG A 66 7.86 7.25 14.94
N ALA A 67 8.96 7.53 15.62
CA ALA A 67 9.43 8.90 15.81
C ALA A 67 9.84 9.53 14.47
N THR A 68 10.49 8.75 13.61
CA THR A 68 10.86 9.14 12.24
C THR A 68 9.61 9.34 11.39
N LEU A 69 8.62 8.46 11.50
CA LEU A 69 7.36 8.59 10.75
C LEU A 69 6.63 9.88 11.12
N ASP A 70 6.52 10.21 12.41
CA ASP A 70 5.88 11.44 12.89
C ASP A 70 6.59 12.69 12.35
N GLN A 71 7.93 12.67 12.27
CA GLN A 71 8.72 13.76 11.68
C GLN A 71 8.48 13.92 10.17
N VAL A 72 8.39 12.81 9.44
CA VAL A 72 8.10 12.83 7.99
C VAL A 72 6.70 13.40 7.73
N ILE A 73 5.70 12.97 8.51
CA ILE A 73 4.33 13.50 8.43
C ILE A 73 4.33 15.02 8.68
N ALA A 74 4.97 15.47 9.75
CA ALA A 74 5.05 16.89 10.08
C ALA A 74 5.74 17.71 8.98
N ARG A 75 6.79 17.16 8.35
CA ARG A 75 7.46 17.81 7.21
C ARG A 75 6.57 17.91 5.99
N ALA A 76 5.90 16.84 5.60
CA ALA A 76 4.99 16.83 4.47
C ALA A 76 3.83 17.83 4.66
N GLY A 77 3.26 17.91 5.87
CA GLY A 77 2.22 18.87 6.20
C GLY A 77 2.66 20.34 6.16
N LYS A 78 3.95 20.64 6.41
CA LYS A 78 4.50 21.99 6.26
C LYS A 78 4.71 22.34 4.78
N GLN A 79 5.20 21.40 3.97
CA GLN A 79 5.40 21.61 2.53
C GLN A 79 4.10 21.91 1.79
N SER A 80 2.99 21.26 2.17
CA SER A 80 1.68 21.56 1.58
C SER A 80 1.11 22.93 2.01
N ALA A 81 1.55 23.47 3.14
CA ALA A 81 1.14 24.79 3.64
C ALA A 81 1.97 25.97 3.10
N GLN A 82 3.15 25.71 2.51
CA GLN A 82 3.92 26.71 1.78
C GLN A 82 3.69 26.52 0.27
N PRO A 83 2.98 27.43 -0.43
CA PRO A 83 2.95 27.39 -1.89
C PRO A 83 4.36 27.61 -2.41
N ASN A 84 4.80 26.73 -3.32
CA ASN A 84 6.09 26.75 -4.00
C ASN A 84 6.51 28.19 -4.36
N GLN A 85 7.54 28.72 -3.68
CA GLN A 85 8.24 29.89 -4.17
C GLN A 85 9.08 29.45 -5.37
N SER A 86 8.58 29.81 -6.56
CA SER A 86 9.32 29.75 -7.84
C SER A 86 10.20 30.98 -7.98
#